data_AF-A0AA43FA93-F1
#
_entry.id   AF-A0AA43FA93-F1
#
_cell.length_a   1.000
_cell.length_b   1.000
_cell.length_c   1.000
_cell.angle_alpha   90.00
_cell.angle_beta   90.00
_cell.angle_gamma   90.00
#
_symmetry.space_group_name_H-M   'P 1'
#
loop_
_entity.id
_entity.type
_entity.pdbx_description
1 polymer ?
#
loop_
_entity_poly.entity_id
_entity_poly.type
_entity_poly.pdbx_seq_one_letter_code
_entity_poly.pdbx_strand_id
1 'polypeptide(L)' 'MDILGIDSLFAELTLGLGLAMAVGNGWAMIQNARGNRPEGAEGPYRAGRAWFFIGIGALMAAWGALTLTQG' A
#
# COMPACT_ATOMS: atom_id res chain seq x y z
N MET A 1 -19.36 -19.32 15.31
CA MET A 1 -18.04 -18.98 15.87
C MET A 1 -16.92 -19.06 14.82
N ASP A 2 -17.19 -18.96 13.49
CA ASP A 2 -16.13 -18.98 12.45
C ASP A 2 -16.41 -18.05 11.24
N ILE A 3 -17.33 -17.08 11.37
CA ILE A 3 -17.58 -16.06 10.34
C ILE A 3 -17.26 -14.66 10.87
N LEU A 4 -17.59 -14.38 12.13
CA LEU A 4 -17.48 -13.04 12.75
C LEU A 4 -16.05 -12.50 12.94
N GLY A 5 -14.99 -13.30 12.73
CA GLY A 5 -13.60 -12.86 12.88
C GLY A 5 -12.77 -12.88 11.59
N ILE A 6 -13.20 -13.65 10.60
CA ILE A 6 -12.49 -13.77 9.32
C ILE A 6 -12.67 -12.49 8.49
N ASP A 7 -13.89 -11.95 8.47
CA ASP A 7 -14.19 -10.70 7.76
C ASP A 7 -13.36 -9.52 8.30
N SER A 8 -13.26 -9.40 9.64
CA SER A 8 -12.43 -8.39 10.29
C SER A 8 -10.94 -8.60 10.02
N LEU A 9 -10.45 -9.84 10.06
CA LEU A 9 -9.06 -10.16 9.72
C LEU A 9 -8.74 -9.79 8.26
N PHE A 10 -9.63 -10.09 7.32
CA PHE A 10 -9.45 -9.68 5.92
C PHE A 10 -9.44 -8.17 5.76
N ALA A 11 -10.30 -7.45 6.47
CA ALA A 11 -10.34 -5.99 6.43
C ALA A 11 -9.05 -5.37 7.00
N GLU A 12 -8.53 -5.89 8.12
CA GLU A 12 -7.25 -5.48 8.70
C GLU A 12 -6.06 -5.77 7.78
N LEU A 13 -6.00 -6.95 7.17
CA LEU A 13 -4.95 -7.31 6.21
C LEU A 13 -5.02 -6.42 4.96
N THR A 14 -6.22 -6.16 4.45
CA THR A 14 -6.42 -5.29 3.28
C THR A 14 -5.99 -3.85 3.59
N LEU A 15 -6.36 -3.35 4.77
CA LEU A 15 -5.95 -2.04 5.26
C LEU A 15 -4.43 -1.95 5.39
N GLY A 16 -3.83 -2.89 6.12
CA GLY A 16 -2.39 -2.93 6.37
C GLY A 16 -1.58 -3.05 5.07
N LEU A 17 -1.99 -3.93 4.16
CA LEU A 17 -1.34 -4.11 2.86
C LEU A 17 -1.49 -2.86 1.98
N GLY A 18 -2.69 -2.26 1.96
CA GLY A 18 -2.94 -1.02 1.24
C GLY A 18 -2.05 0.12 1.72
N LEU A 19 -1.96 0.31 3.03
CA LEU A 19 -1.08 1.31 3.65
C LEU A 19 0.39 1.02 3.36
N ALA A 20 0.85 -0.23 3.52
CA ALA A 20 2.23 -0.60 3.23
C ALA A 20 2.61 -0.34 1.77
N MET A 21 1.70 -0.65 0.83
CA MET A 21 1.91 -0.39 -0.59
C MET A 21 1.96 1.11 -0.89
N ALA A 22 1.01 1.90 -0.38
CA ALA A 22 0.96 3.33 -0.62
C ALA A 22 2.17 4.06 -0.01
N VAL A 23 2.48 3.78 1.26
CA VAL A 23 3.60 4.40 1.97
C VAL A 23 4.93 3.95 1.38
N GLY A 24 5.11 2.67 1.09
CA GLY A 24 6.35 2.15 0.51
C GLY A 24 6.67 2.75 -0.86
N ASN A 25 5.68 2.87 -1.74
CA ASN A 25 5.87 3.49 -3.05
C ASN A 25 6.03 5.01 -2.96
N GLY A 26 5.30 5.68 -2.05
CA GLY A 26 5.49 7.10 -1.77
C GLY A 26 6.89 7.41 -1.24
N TRP A 27 7.39 6.59 -0.32
CA TRP A 27 8.76 6.69 0.18
C TRP A 27 9.79 6.48 -0.94
N ALA A 28 9.58 5.48 -1.80
CA ALA A 28 10.45 5.25 -2.95
C ALA A 28 10.47 6.45 -3.92
N MET A 29 9.34 7.13 -4.13
CA MET A 29 9.28 8.36 -4.91
C MET A 29 10.10 9.48 -4.28
N ILE A 30 9.97 9.69 -2.96
CA ILE A 30 10.72 10.71 -2.22
C ILE A 30 12.22 10.43 -2.30
N GLN A 31 12.65 9.18 -2.12
CA GLN A 31 14.06 8.80 -2.23
C GLN A 31 14.59 9.04 -3.65
N ASN A 32 13.83 8.65 -4.68
CA ASN A 32 14.22 8.91 -6.06
C ASN A 32 14.31 10.42 -6.36
N ALA A 33 13.40 11.24 -5.84
CA ALA A 33 13.45 12.69 -5.97
C ALA A 33 14.66 13.32 -5.26
N ARG A 34 15.17 12.67 -4.19
CA ARG A 34 16.41 13.03 -3.50
C ARG A 34 17.68 12.52 -4.20
N GLY A 35 17.53 11.78 -5.31
CA GLY A 35 18.65 11.14 -6.01
C GLY A 35 19.17 9.87 -5.35
N ASN A 36 18.54 9.40 -4.27
CA ASN A 36 18.93 8.17 -3.59
C ASN A 36 18.35 6.97 -4.33
N ARG A 37 19.17 5.94 -4.53
CA ARG A 37 18.77 4.65 -5.09
C ARG A 37 19.21 3.52 -4.15
N PRO A 38 18.43 2.42 -4.05
CA PRO A 38 18.86 1.26 -3.29
C PRO A 38 20.15 0.68 -3.87
N GLU A 39 21.03 0.18 -3.01
CA GLU A 39 22.22 -0.56 -3.44
C GLU A 39 21.80 -1.81 -4.23
N GLY A 40 22.46 -2.05 -5.37
CA GLY A 40 22.15 -3.18 -6.25
C GLY A 40 20.88 -3.04 -7.10
N ALA A 41 20.19 -1.88 -7.08
CA ALA A 41 19.04 -1.65 -7.95
C ALA A 41 19.47 -1.39 -9.40
N GLU A 42 19.15 -2.33 -10.30
CA GLU A 42 19.37 -2.19 -11.73
C GLU A 42 18.17 -1.51 -12.43
N GLY A 43 18.45 -0.60 -13.37
CA GLY A 43 17.46 0.00 -14.26
C GLY A 43 16.83 1.33 -13.78
N PRO A 44 16.06 2.00 -14.66
CA PRO A 44 15.46 3.30 -14.40
C PRO A 44 14.29 3.23 -13.41
N TYR A 45 14.12 4.27 -12.59
CA TYR A 45 12.97 4.39 -11.70
C TYR A 45 11.69 4.62 -12.53
N ARG A 46 10.67 3.81 -12.32
CA ARG A 46 9.41 3.86 -13.08
C ARG A 46 8.34 4.60 -12.28
N ALA A 47 8.36 5.93 -12.37
CA ALA A 47 7.43 6.80 -11.63
C ALA A 47 5.95 6.47 -11.87
N GLY A 48 5.56 6.13 -13.11
CA GLY A 48 4.19 5.72 -13.41
C GLY A 48 3.75 4.46 -12.65
N ARG A 49 4.65 3.49 -12.46
CA ARG A 49 4.37 2.27 -11.68
C ARG A 49 4.19 2.60 -10.20
N ALA A 50 5.01 3.49 -9.66
CA ALA A 50 4.90 3.92 -8.27
C ALA A 50 3.57 4.62 -8.00
N TRP A 51 3.17 5.56 -8.87
CA TRP A 51 1.86 6.22 -8.76
C TRP A 51 0.68 5.24 -8.85
N PHE A 52 0.76 4.25 -9.74
CA PHE A 52 -0.26 3.20 -9.83
C PHE A 52 -0.38 2.43 -8.50
N PHE A 53 0.73 1.99 -7.92
CA PHE A 53 0.71 1.28 -6.64
C PHE A 53 0.29 2.16 -5.45
N ILE A 54 0.60 3.46 -5.47
CA ILE A 54 0.07 4.40 -4.47
C ILE A 54 -1.45 4.47 -4.58
N GLY A 55 -1.98 4.60 -5.79
CA GLY A 55 -3.43 4.63 -6.02
C GLY A 55 -4.13 3.35 -5.56
N ILE A 56 -3.62 2.18 -5.96
CA ILE A 56 -4.17 0.89 -5.53
C ILE A 56 -4.07 0.72 -4.01
N GLY A 57 -2.92 1.04 -3.42
CA GLY A 57 -2.73 0.97 -1.97
C GLY A 57 -3.70 1.87 -1.20
N ALA A 58 -3.91 3.10 -1.67
CA ALA A 58 -4.86 4.04 -1.08
C ALA A 58 -6.30 3.54 -1.19
N LEU A 59 -6.70 2.95 -2.33
CA LEU A 59 -8.01 2.35 -2.52
C LEU A 59 -8.24 1.16 -1.58
N MET A 60 -7.25 0.27 -1.46
CA MET A 60 -7.30 -0.86 -0.54
C MET A 60 -7.39 -0.41 0.91
N ALA A 61 -6.58 0.59 1.30
CA ALA A 61 -6.60 1.14 2.64
C ALA A 61 -7.96 1.80 2.96
N ALA A 62 -8.50 2.57 2.03
CA ALA A 62 -9.82 3.18 2.18
C ALA A 62 -10.91 2.11 2.34
N TRP A 63 -10.89 1.06 1.51
CA TRP A 63 -11.84 -0.04 1.59
C TRP A 63 -11.75 -0.82 2.91
N GLY A 64 -10.54 -1.20 3.32
CA GLY A 64 -10.31 -1.93 4.58
C GLY A 64 -10.76 -1.10 5.78
N ALA A 65 -10.42 0.19 5.82
CA ALA A 65 -10.87 1.10 6.86
C ALA A 65 -12.41 1.23 6.89
N LEU A 66 -13.05 1.43 5.74
CA LEU A 66 -14.51 1.53 5.65
C LEU A 66 -15.21 0.25 6.11
N THR A 67 -14.65 -0.92 5.76
CA THR A 67 -15.17 -2.21 6.20
C THR A 67 -15.08 -2.35 7.72
N LEU A 68 -13.95 -1.99 8.33
CA LEU A 68 -13.77 -2.04 9.78
C LEU A 68 -14.70 -1.08 10.53
N THR A 69 -15.11 0.04 9.93
CA THR A 69 -16.05 0.98 10.55
C THR A 69 -17.52 0.59 10.40
N GLN A 70 -17.83 -0.36 9.52
CA GLN A 70 -19.20 -0.81 9.22
C GLN A 70 -19.49 -2.24 9.71
N GLY A 71 -18.46 -2.99 10.07
CA GLY A 71 -18.53 -4.37 10.58
C GLY A 71 -18.64 -4.47 12.10
#